data_AF-A0A7V3YIC0-F1
#
_entry.id   AF-A0A7V3YIC0-F1
#
_cell.length_a   1.000
_cell.length_b   1.000
_cell.length_c   1.000
_cell.angle_alpha   90.00
_cell.angle_beta   90.00
_cell.angle_gamma   90.00
#
_symmetry.space_group_name_H-M   'P 1'
#
loop_
_entity.id
_entity.type
_entity.pdbx_description
1 polymer ?
#
loop_
_entity_poly.entity_id
_entity_poly.type
_entity_poly.pdbx_seq_one_letter_code
_entity_poly.pdbx_strand_id
1 'polypeptide(L)'
;MLTAAAIVVILLSQEITFHVRTINAYLREYQEEYTREGVLIEAVALLEEKGEGFVATNLPSSFAPSYAFTITSDTITLTKDREVVLRAGIRWEGKKLSVVYVENNFVRPFSQ
;
A
#
# COMPACT_ATOMS: atom_id res chain seq x y z
N MET A 1 -41.55 26.94 2.07
CA MET A 1 -41.17 26.60 3.46
C MET A 1 -41.05 25.09 3.54
N LEU A 2 -39.86 24.56 3.82
CA LEU A 2 -39.69 23.12 4.07
C LEU A 2 -40.27 22.79 5.45
N THR A 3 -41.02 21.69 5.54
CA THR A 3 -41.54 21.20 6.82
C THR A 3 -40.40 20.65 7.67
N ALA A 4 -40.55 20.65 9.01
CA ALA A 4 -39.54 20.10 9.92
C ALA A 4 -39.16 18.65 9.56
N ALA A 5 -40.12 17.84 9.11
CA ALA A 5 -39.87 16.48 8.61
C ALA A 5 -38.99 16.46 7.35
N ALA A 6 -39.19 17.39 6.41
CA ALA A 6 -38.37 17.48 5.21
C ALA A 6 -36.93 17.93 5.50
N ILE A 7 -36.73 18.80 6.50
CA ILE A 7 -35.39 19.22 6.97
C ILE A 7 -34.66 18.03 7.61
N VAL A 8 -35.33 17.25 8.45
CA VAL A 8 -34.74 16.05 9.09
C VAL A 8 -34.32 15.01 8.05
N VAL A 9 -35.13 14.75 7.02
CA VAL A 9 -34.78 13.81 5.94
C VAL A 9 -33.56 14.28 5.15
N ILE A 10 -33.45 15.58 4.86
CA ILE A 10 -32.29 16.14 4.16
C ILE A 10 -31.02 15.99 4.99
N LEU A 11 -31.07 16.35 6.27
CA LEU A 11 -29.93 16.23 7.18
C LEU A 11 -29.47 14.78 7.34
N LEU A 12 -30.41 13.85 7.54
CA LEU A 12 -30.11 12.42 7.65
C LEU A 12 -29.51 11.87 6.35
N SER A 13 -30.02 12.31 5.19
CA SER A 13 -29.49 11.89 3.88
C SER A 13 -28.07 12.40 3.64
N GLN A 14 -27.77 13.63 4.08
CA GLN A 14 -26.42 14.19 4.02
C GLN A 14 -25.45 13.43 4.95
N GLU A 15 -25.89 13.09 6.16
CA GLU A 15 -25.12 12.32 7.14
C GLU A 15 -24.81 10.91 6.61
N ILE A 16 -25.81 10.20 6.08
CA ILE A 16 -25.62 8.88 5.44
C ILE A 16 -24.64 8.99 4.27
N THR A 17 -24.79 10.00 3.41
CA THR A 17 -23.88 10.19 2.27
C THR A 17 -22.44 10.42 2.71
N PHE A 18 -22.25 11.22 3.77
CA PHE A 18 -20.94 11.44 4.36
C PHE A 18 -20.34 10.15 4.91
N HIS A 19 -21.11 9.39 5.71
CA HIS A 19 -20.68 8.10 6.24
C HIS A 19 -20.27 7.11 5.15
N VAL A 20 -21.07 6.98 4.09
CA VAL A 20 -20.75 6.09 2.96
C VAL A 20 -19.45 6.51 2.27
N ARG A 21 -19.22 7.82 2.08
CA ARG A 21 -17.96 8.33 1.50
C ARG A 21 -16.77 7.99 2.37
N THR A 22 -16.88 8.16 3.69
CA THR A 22 -15.82 7.83 4.64
C THR A 22 -15.50 6.34 4.63
N ILE A 23 -16.51 5.47 4.66
CA ILE A 23 -16.31 4.02 4.59
C ILE A 23 -15.65 3.62 3.27
N ASN A 24 -16.10 4.16 2.15
CA ASN A 24 -15.51 3.86 0.84
C ASN A 24 -14.08 4.38 0.70
N ALA A 25 -13.74 5.50 1.32
CA ALA A 25 -12.35 5.95 1.40
C ALA A 25 -11.50 4.96 2.20
N TYR A 26 -11.98 4.54 3.38
CA TYR A 26 -11.30 3.57 4.22
C TYR A 26 -11.06 2.22 3.52
N LEU A 27 -12.09 1.71 2.85
CA LEU A 27 -11.97 0.44 2.12
C LEU A 27 -10.95 0.52 0.98
N ARG A 28 -10.90 1.63 0.25
CA ARG A 28 -9.91 1.83 -0.82
C ARG A 28 -8.49 1.87 -0.25
N GLU A 29 -8.28 2.65 0.80
CA GLU A 29 -7.00 2.77 1.46
C GLU A 29 -6.50 1.41 2.00
N TYR A 30 -7.38 0.62 2.62
CA TYR A 30 -7.04 -0.71 3.12
C TYR A 30 -6.70 -1.70 1.99
N GLN A 31 -7.45 -1.65 0.88
CA GLN A 31 -7.13 -2.43 -0.32
C GLN A 31 -5.77 -2.04 -0.89
N GLU A 32 -5.41 -0.76 -0.84
CA GLU A 32 -4.12 -0.26 -1.31
C GLU A 32 -2.96 -0.70 -0.41
N GLU A 33 -3.14 -0.72 0.92
CA GLU A 33 -2.17 -1.29 1.85
C GLU A 33 -1.93 -2.78 1.56
N TYR A 34 -3.00 -3.57 1.46
CA TYR A 34 -2.92 -5.00 1.12
C TYR A 34 -2.24 -5.23 -0.24
N THR A 35 -2.51 -4.34 -1.20
CA THR A 35 -1.87 -4.43 -2.52
C THR A 35 -0.36 -4.23 -2.42
N ARG A 36 0.10 -3.23 -1.64
CA ARG A 36 1.54 -2.98 -1.43
C ARG A 36 2.23 -4.15 -0.73
N GLU A 37 1.58 -4.76 0.26
CA GLU A 37 2.10 -5.96 0.93
C GLU A 37 2.28 -7.12 -0.05
N GLY A 38 1.28 -7.38 -0.90
CA GLY A 38 1.38 -8.42 -1.92
C GLY A 38 2.53 -8.19 -2.91
N VAL A 39 2.74 -6.95 -3.36
CA VAL A 39 3.88 -6.59 -4.21
C VAL A 39 5.22 -6.77 -3.48
N LEU A 40 5.29 -6.43 -2.19
CA LEU A 40 6.51 -6.65 -1.40
C LEU A 40 6.83 -8.14 -1.26
N ILE A 41 5.83 -8.98 -1.00
CA ILE A 41 5.98 -10.44 -0.93
C ILE A 41 6.51 -11.00 -2.25
N GLU A 42 5.99 -10.52 -3.38
CA GLU A 42 6.48 -10.91 -4.71
C GLU A 42 7.97 -10.56 -4.87
N ALA A 43 8.37 -9.33 -4.53
CA ALA A 43 9.76 -8.90 -4.64
C ALA A 43 10.71 -9.71 -3.73
N VAL A 44 10.26 -10.02 -2.51
CA VAL A 44 11.01 -10.87 -1.56
C VAL A 44 11.16 -12.28 -2.12
N ALA A 45 10.08 -12.90 -2.62
CA ALA A 45 10.12 -14.24 -3.19
C ALA A 45 11.06 -14.33 -4.40
N LEU A 46 11.05 -13.31 -5.27
CA LEU A 46 12.00 -13.22 -6.37
C LEU A 46 13.44 -13.13 -5.87
N LEU A 47 13.71 -12.30 -4.86
CA LEU A 47 15.05 -12.16 -4.29
C LEU A 47 15.52 -13.45 -3.61
N GLU A 48 14.65 -14.19 -2.95
CA GLU A 48 14.96 -15.53 -2.40
C GLU A 48 15.29 -16.54 -3.50
N GLU A 49 14.59 -16.50 -4.63
CA GLU A 49 14.84 -17.37 -5.78
C GLU A 49 16.20 -17.06 -6.44
N LYS A 50 16.53 -15.78 -6.62
CA LYS A 50 17.75 -15.34 -7.31
C LYS A 50 18.99 -15.33 -6.40
N GLY A 51 18.79 -15.19 -5.09
CA GLY A 51 19.84 -15.21 -4.09
C GLY A 51 20.51 -13.86 -3.81
N GLU A 52 21.44 -13.89 -2.87
CA GLU A 52 22.20 -12.72 -2.41
C GLU A 52 22.95 -12.04 -3.58
N GLY A 53 22.85 -10.71 -3.65
CA GLY A 53 23.49 -9.91 -4.70
C GLY A 53 22.65 -9.70 -5.96
N PHE A 54 21.46 -10.32 -6.08
CA PHE A 54 20.52 -9.98 -7.13
C PHE A 54 20.06 -8.53 -6.99
N VAL A 55 20.13 -7.79 -8.09
CA VAL A 55 19.65 -6.42 -8.20
C VAL A 55 18.73 -6.29 -9.40
N ALA A 56 17.67 -5.52 -9.25
CA ALA A 56 16.69 -5.26 -10.29
C ALA A 56 16.22 -3.82 -10.20
N THR A 57 16.01 -3.17 -11.33
CA THR A 57 15.53 -1.78 -11.36
C THR A 57 14.20 -1.72 -12.09
N ASN A 58 13.21 -1.11 -11.45
CA ASN A 58 11.89 -0.83 -12.03
C ASN A 58 11.22 -2.07 -12.66
N LEU A 59 11.28 -3.21 -11.97
CA LEU A 59 10.63 -4.43 -12.42
C LEU A 59 9.12 -4.32 -12.18
N PRO A 60 8.26 -4.48 -13.20
CA PRO A 60 6.82 -4.42 -13.02
C PRO A 60 6.35 -5.60 -12.16
N SER A 61 5.43 -5.34 -11.24
CA SER A 61 4.80 -6.38 -10.43
C SER A 61 3.82 -7.19 -11.26
N SER A 62 3.89 -8.52 -11.17
CA SER A 62 2.87 -9.41 -11.72
C SER A 62 1.63 -9.48 -10.83
N PHE A 63 1.79 -9.22 -9.52
CA PHE A 63 0.69 -9.14 -8.57
C PHE A 63 -0.20 -7.91 -8.80
N ALA A 64 0.40 -6.74 -9.04
CA ALA A 64 -0.30 -5.49 -9.29
C ALA A 64 0.42 -4.65 -10.37
N PRO A 65 -0.01 -4.70 -11.65
CA PRO A 65 0.71 -4.10 -12.78
C PRO A 65 0.91 -2.57 -12.72
N SER A 66 0.17 -1.86 -11.86
CA SER A 66 0.38 -0.43 -11.62
C SER A 66 1.58 -0.13 -10.72
N TYR A 67 2.18 -1.16 -10.13
CA TYR A 67 3.36 -1.07 -9.29
C TYR A 67 4.59 -1.62 -10.01
N ALA A 68 5.74 -1.05 -9.67
CA ALA A 68 7.04 -1.60 -9.99
C ALA A 68 7.92 -1.61 -8.75
N PHE A 69 8.87 -2.53 -8.66
CA PHE A 69 9.83 -2.58 -7.56
C PHE A 69 11.28 -2.57 -8.05
N THR A 70 12.14 -2.03 -7.20
CA THR A 70 13.59 -1.97 -7.36
C THR A 70 14.23 -2.67 -6.18
N ILE A 71 15.17 -3.57 -6.45
CA ILE A 71 15.91 -4.35 -5.47
C ILE A 71 17.37 -3.92 -5.53
N THR A 72 17.89 -3.46 -4.40
CA THR A 72 19.32 -3.18 -4.17
C THR A 72 19.92 -4.22 -3.22
N SER A 73 21.18 -4.06 -2.84
CA SER A 73 21.84 -4.93 -1.87
C SER A 73 21.17 -4.96 -0.48
N ASP A 74 20.48 -3.89 -0.12
CA ASP A 74 20.01 -3.59 1.23
C ASP A 74 18.55 -3.13 1.28
N THR A 75 17.92 -2.87 0.14
CA THR A 75 16.53 -2.38 0.12
C THR A 75 15.70 -2.97 -1.02
N ILE A 76 14.39 -3.03 -0.77
CA ILE A 76 13.35 -3.20 -1.79
C ILE A 76 12.53 -1.92 -1.77
N THR A 77 12.43 -1.24 -2.91
CA THR A 77 11.63 -0.01 -3.07
C THR A 77 10.49 -0.26 -4.04
N LEU A 78 9.26 -0.03 -3.60
CA LEU A 78 8.06 -0.08 -4.44
C LEU A 78 7.71 1.32 -4.91
N THR A 79 7.35 1.40 -6.18
CA THR A 79 6.93 2.61 -6.86
C THR A 79 5.57 2.42 -7.53
N LYS A 80 4.74 3.45 -7.48
CA LYS A 80 3.48 3.55 -8.21
C LYS A 80 3.41 4.96 -8.78
N ASP A 81 3.07 5.10 -10.06
CA ASP A 81 2.97 6.42 -10.72
C ASP A 81 4.24 7.29 -10.55
N ARG A 82 5.43 6.65 -10.51
CA ARG A 82 6.75 7.25 -10.27
C ARG A 82 7.01 7.78 -8.85
N GLU A 83 6.10 7.54 -7.92
CA GLU A 83 6.28 7.87 -6.50
C GLU A 83 6.68 6.64 -5.70
N VAL A 84 7.58 6.83 -4.73
CA VAL A 84 7.93 5.77 -3.77
C VAL A 84 6.79 5.64 -2.78
N VAL A 85 6.18 4.46 -2.74
CA VAL A 85 5.02 4.18 -1.88
C VAL A 85 5.37 3.28 -0.70
N LEU A 86 6.42 2.48 -0.83
CA LEU A 86 6.95 1.63 0.24
C LEU A 86 8.45 1.40 0.02
N ARG A 87 9.21 1.41 1.11
CA ARG A 87 10.61 0.98 1.15
C ARG A 87 10.79 -0.03 2.26
N ALA A 88 11.36 -1.18 1.95
CA ALA A 88 11.71 -2.20 2.93
C ALA A 88 13.23 -2.35 2.99
N GLY A 89 13.78 -2.38 4.20
CA GLY A 89 15.17 -2.77 4.42
C GLY A 89 15.29 -4.27 4.48
N ILE A 90 16.29 -4.82 3.82
CA ILE A 90 16.58 -6.25 3.78
C ILE A 90 17.98 -6.54 4.31
N ARG A 91 18.16 -7.74 4.86
CA ARG A 91 19.44 -8.25 5.32
C ARG A 91 19.57 -9.73 5.02
N TRP A 92 20.75 -10.12 4.56
CA TRP A 92 21.15 -11.51 4.42
C TRP A 92 21.96 -11.93 5.65
N GLU A 93 21.59 -13.05 6.23
CA GLU A 93 22.35 -13.76 7.27
C GLU A 93 22.64 -15.17 6.75
N GLY A 94 23.78 -15.30 6.05
CA GLY A 94 24.05 -16.48 5.24
C GLY A 94 23.03 -16.63 4.11
N LYS A 95 22.35 -17.77 4.03
CA LYS A 95 21.31 -18.03 3.01
C LYS A 95 19.92 -17.54 3.39
N LYS A 96 19.76 -16.89 4.54
CA LYS A 96 18.46 -16.44 5.03
C LYS A 96 18.29 -14.95 4.76
N LEU A 97 17.25 -14.61 4.00
CA LEU A 97 16.80 -13.23 3.83
C LEU A 97 15.91 -12.84 5.01
N SER A 98 16.01 -11.59 5.46
CA SER A 98 15.12 -11.01 6.47
C SER A 98 14.77 -9.58 6.10
N VAL A 99 13.50 -9.23 6.26
CA VAL A 99 13.03 -7.84 6.17
C VAL A 99 13.21 -7.20 7.54
N VAL A 100 14.04 -6.17 7.62
CA VAL A 100 14.47 -5.55 8.88
C VAL A 100 13.58 -4.38 9.28
N TYR A 101 13.07 -3.64 8.28
CA TYR A 101 12.11 -2.56 8.49
C TYR A 101 11.25 -2.41 7.25
N VAL A 102 10.09 -1.77 7.43
CA VAL A 102 9.22 -1.34 6.34
C VAL A 102 8.78 0.09 6.62
N GLU A 103 9.19 1.00 5.73
CA GLU A 103 8.71 2.37 5.65
C GLU A 103 7.60 2.43 4.62
N ASN A 104 6.37 2.63 5.08
CA ASN A 104 5.20 2.76 4.21
C ASN A 104 4.74 4.22 4.28
N ASN A 105 4.66 4.89 3.13
CA ASN A 105 4.14 6.26 3.04
C ASN A 105 2.60 6.31 3.21
N PHE A 106 2.01 5.22 3.71
CA PHE A 106 0.61 5.15 4.08
C PHE A 106 0.35 5.97 5.33
N VAL A 107 -0.30 7.11 5.15
CA VAL A 107 -0.89 7.86 6.26
C VAL A 107 -2.18 7.13 6.63
N ARG A 108 -2.20 6.48 7.80
CA ARG A 108 -3.46 5.90 8.31
C ARG A 108 -4.43 7.06 8.53
N PRO A 109 -5.70 6.93 8.12
CA PRO A 109 -6.66 8.04 8.20
C PRO A 109 -6.90 8.55 9.64
N PHE A 110 -6.40 7.85 10.68
CA PHE A 110 -6.52 8.23 12.08
C PHE A 110 -5.26 7.95 12.93
N SER A 111 -4.05 7.85 12.35
CA SER A 111 -2.84 7.83 13.17
C SER A 111 -2.59 9.22 13.74
N GLN A 112 -3.14 9.48 14.93
CA GLN A 112 -2.69 10.53 15.85
C GLN A 112 -1.67 9.95 16.82
#